data_AF-A0A6I3FIP9-F1
#
_entry.id   AF-A0A6I3FIP9-F1
#
_cell.length_a   1.000
_cell.length_b   1.000
_cell.length_c   1.000
_cell.angle_alpha   90.00
_cell.angle_beta   90.00
_cell.angle_gamma   90.00
#
_symmetry.space_group_name_H-M   'P 1'
#
loop_
_entity.id
_entity.type
_entity.pdbx_description
1 polymer ?
#
loop_
_entity_poly.entity_id
_entity_poly.type
_entity_poly.pdbx_seq_one_letter_code
_entity_poly.pdbx_strand_id
1 'polypeptide(L)' 'MRIGILGGTGPAGSALGLRLASIGCDVLLGSRDSQRAVGICTELARKWPDFKLNLNGGDNDAAAD' A
#
# COMPACT_ATOMS: atom_id res chain seq x y z
N MET A 1 -1.99 10.75 -10.45
CA MET A 1 -0.75 9.95 -10.56
C MET A 1 -0.72 9.01 -9.37
N ARG A 2 -0.62 7.69 -9.60
CA ARG A 2 -0.61 6.65 -8.57
C ARG A 2 0.74 5.95 -8.58
N ILE A 3 1.26 5.57 -7.41
CA ILE A 3 2.51 4.84 -7.25
C ILE A 3 2.19 3.39 -6.92
N GLY A 4 2.45 2.48 -7.85
CA GLY A 4 2.35 1.05 -7.60
C GLY A 4 3.64 0.47 -7.03
N ILE A 5 3.53 -0.42 -6.03
CA ILE A 5 4.67 -1.13 -5.43
C ILE A 5 4.46 -2.63 -5.61
N LEU A 6 5.15 -3.21 -6.59
CA LEU A 6 5.19 -4.65 -6.82
C LEU A 6 5.84 -5.38 -5.64
N GLY A 7 5.18 -6.43 -5.13
CA GLY A 7 5.62 -7.09 -3.91
C GLY A 7 5.55 -6.19 -2.67
N GLY A 8 4.69 -5.16 -2.70
CA GLY A 8 4.53 -4.14 -1.67
C GLY A 8 4.14 -4.68 -0.28
N THR A 9 3.72 -5.94 -0.18
CA THR A 9 3.38 -6.60 1.09
C THR A 9 4.57 -7.02 1.96
N GLY A 10 5.81 -6.90 1.47
CA GLY A 10 7.01 -7.15 2.27
C GLY A 10 7.31 -6.01 3.26
N PRO A 11 8.24 -6.20 4.21
CA PRO A 11 8.61 -5.17 5.20
C PRO A 11 9.06 -3.85 4.55
N ALA A 12 9.90 -3.92 3.51
CA ALA A 12 10.38 -2.74 2.81
C ALA A 12 9.27 -2.07 1.97
N GLY A 13 8.51 -2.85 1.21
CA GLY A 13 7.44 -2.33 0.35
C GLY A 13 6.33 -1.64 1.13
N SER A 14 5.92 -2.22 2.25
CA SER A 14 4.84 -1.67 3.09
C SER A 14 5.30 -0.41 3.82
N ALA A 15 6.54 -0.39 4.32
CA ALA A 15 7.12 0.81 4.93
C ALA A 15 7.27 1.96 3.92
N LEU A 16 7.76 1.67 2.71
CA LEU A 16 7.89 2.66 1.64
C LEU A 16 6.51 3.20 1.25
N GLY A 17 5.54 2.32 1.01
CA GLY A 17 4.19 2.72 0.63
C GLY A 17 3.49 3.56 1.71
N LEU A 18 3.65 3.18 2.98
CA LEU A 18 3.16 3.98 4.11
C LEU A 18 3.80 5.37 4.15
N ARG A 19 5.13 5.47 3.97
CA ARG A 19 5.84 6.76 3.96
C ARG A 19 5.34 7.67 2.84
N LEU A 20 5.18 7.14 1.63
CA LEU A 20 4.65 7.89 0.49
C LEU A 20 3.20 8.31 0.72
N ALA A 21 2.36 7.41 1.23
CA ALA A 21 0.97 7.73 1.55
C ALA A 21 0.86 8.79 2.67
N SER A 22 1.79 8.81 3.63
CA SER A 22 1.82 9.79 4.73
C SER A 22 2.10 11.22 4.27
N ILE A 23 2.71 11.39 3.09
CA ILE A 23 2.95 12.70 2.46
C ILE A 23 1.91 13.03 1.38
N GLY A 24 0.83 12.23 1.28
CA GLY A 24 -0.32 12.48 0.40
C GLY A 24 -0.27 11.81 -0.97
N CYS A 25 0.74 10.98 -1.27
CA CYS A 25 0.76 10.21 -2.52
C CYS A 25 -0.33 9.13 -2.53
N ASP A 26 -0.96 8.89 -3.69
CA ASP A 26 -1.83 7.72 -3.90
C ASP A 26 -0.97 6.49 -4.20
N VAL A 27 -1.04 5.47 -3.34
CA VAL A 27 -0.17 4.30 -3.37
C VAL A 27 -1.01 3.02 -3.44
N LEU A 28 -0.60 2.10 -4.32
CA LEU A 28 -1.15 0.74 -4.38
C LEU A 28 -0.05 -0.28 -4.04
N LEU A 29 -0.24 -1.04 -2.96
CA LEU A 29 0.61 -2.18 -2.63
C LEU A 29 0.16 -3.40 -3.45
N GLY A 30 1.02 -3.84 -4.37
CA GLY A 30 0.80 -5.05 -5.15
C GLY A 30 1.26 -6.31 -4.40
N SER A 31 0.54 -7.41 -4.61
CA SER A 31 0.95 -8.74 -4.18
C SER A 31 0.53 -9.80 -5.18
N ARG A 32 1.05 -11.02 -5.01
CA ARG A 32 0.48 -12.20 -5.69
C ARG A 32 -0.89 -12.58 -5.11
N ASP A 33 -1.20 -12.11 -3.90
CA ASP A 33 -2.47 -12.29 -3.21
C ASP A 33 -3.05 -10.92 -2.86
N SER A 34 -4.08 -10.49 -3.60
CA SER A 34 -4.70 -9.17 -3.43
C SER A 34 -5.34 -8.98 -2.06
N GLN A 35 -5.92 -10.04 -1.47
CA GLN A 35 -6.52 -9.98 -0.13
C GLN A 35 -5.45 -9.72 0.93
N ARG A 36 -4.28 -10.34 0.80
CA ARG A 36 -3.13 -10.06 1.68
C ARG A 36 -2.72 -8.59 1.63
N ALA A 37 -2.68 -7.99 0.44
CA ALA A 37 -2.33 -6.57 0.30
C ALA A 37 -3.35 -5.65 0.95
N VAL A 38 -4.65 -5.91 0.76
CA VAL A 38 -5.74 -5.16 1.39
C VAL A 38 -5.69 -5.28 2.92
N GLY A 39 -5.43 -6.49 3.43
CA GLY A 39 -5.27 -6.73 4.87
C GLY A 39 -4.14 -5.90 5.47
N ILE A 40 -2.97 -5.89 4.83
CA ILE A 40 -1.82 -5.08 5.29
C ILE A 40 -2.16 -3.59 5.27
N CYS A 41 -2.77 -3.06 4.21
CA CYS A 41 -3.15 -1.64 4.15
C CYS A 41 -4.11 -1.27 5.28
N THR A 42 -5.07 -2.15 5.59
CA THR A 42 -6.01 -1.97 6.71
C THR A 42 -5.29 -1.96 8.06
N GLU A 43 -4.36 -2.88 8.29
CA GLU A 43 -3.56 -2.90 9.52
C GLU A 43 -2.69 -1.64 9.67
N LEU A 44 -2.09 -1.16 8.58
CA LEU A 44 -1.30 0.06 8.59
C LEU A 44 -2.20 1.26 8.92
N ALA A 45 -3.34 1.41 8.25
CA ALA A 45 -4.29 2.49 8.54
C ALA A 45 -4.75 2.50 10.02
N ARG A 46 -4.98 1.32 10.61
CA ARG A 46 -5.34 1.19 12.04
C ARG A 46 -4.20 1.59 12.99
N LYS A 47 -2.95 1.34 12.61
CA LYS A 47 -1.77 1.70 13.43
C LYS A 47 -1.48 3.20 13.44
N TRP A 48 -1.87 3.93 12.39
CA TRP A 48 -1.64 5.37 12.25
C TRP A 48 -2.95 6.11 11.91
N PRO A 49 -3.95 6.12 12.82
CA PRO A 49 -5.27 6.67 12.54
C PRO A 49 -5.29 8.19 12.31
N ASP A 50 -4.28 8.91 12.81
CA ASP A 50 -4.14 10.36 12.64
C ASP A 50 -3.68 10.75 11.23
N PHE A 51 -3.20 9.78 10.44
CA PHE A 51 -2.77 10.01 9.07
C PHE A 51 -3.88 9.66 8.08
N LYS A 52 -4.17 10.58 7.16
CA LYS A 52 -4.99 10.29 5.98
C LYS A 52 -4.15 9.57 4.93
N LEU A 53 -4.05 8.25 5.06
CA LEU A 53 -3.26 7.41 4.16
C LEU A 53 -4.05 7.07 2.89
N ASN A 54 -3.62 7.60 1.74
CA ASN A 54 -4.09 7.17 0.43
C ASN A 54 -3.36 5.88 0.03
N LEU A 55 -3.58 4.80 0.80
CA LEU A 55 -2.87 3.53 0.67
C LEU A 55 -3.86 2.39 0.46
N ASN A 56 -3.82 1.77 -0.71
CA ASN A 56 -4.70 0.66 -1.09
C ASN A 56 -3.89 -0.61 -1.39
N GLY A 57 -4.55 -1.76 -1.32
CA GLY A 57 -3.97 -3.05 -1.67
C GLY A 57 -4.60 -3.62 -2.94
N GLY A 58 -3.80 -4.29 -3.77
CA GLY A 58 -4.22 -4.95 -5.01
C GLY A 58 -3.31 -6.11 -5.39
N ASP A 59 -3.61 -6.74 -6.52
CA ASP A 59 -2.64 -7.67 -7.13
C ASP A 59 -1.47 -6.90 -7.79
N ASN A 60 -0.45 -7.65 -8.20
CA ASN A 60 0.74 -7.05 -8.82
C ASN A 60 0.43 -6.42 -10.19
N ASP A 61 -0.54 -6.97 -10.94
CA ASP A 61 -0.88 -6.46 -12.27
C ASP A 61 -1.51 -5.06 -12.14
N ALA A 62 -2.46 -4.89 -11.22
CA ALA A 62 -3.07 -3.60 -10.91
C ALA A 62 -2.05 -2.56 -10.36
N ALA A 63 -0.95 -3.02 -9.77
CA ALA A 63 0.15 -2.15 -9.32
C ALA A 63 1.16 -1.81 -10.43
N ALA A 64 1.12 -2.50 -11.57
CA ALA A 64 1.99 -2.22 -12.71
C ALA A 64 1.32 -1.34 -13.78
N ASP A 65 -0.01 -1.23 -13.76
CA ASP A 65 -0.83 -0.35 -14.62
C ASP A 65 -0.61 1.15 -14.32
#